data_AF-A0A4S8L0C5-F1
#
_entry.id   AF-A0A4S8L0C5-F1
#
_cell.length_a   1.000
_cell.length_b   1.000
_cell.length_c   1.000
_cell.angle_alpha   90.00
_cell.angle_beta   90.00
_cell.angle_gamma   90.00
#
_symmetry.space_group_name_H-M   'P 1'
#
loop_
_entity.id
_entity.type
_entity.pdbx_description
1 polymer ?
#
loop_
_entity_poly.entity_id
_entity_poly.type
_entity_poly.pdbx_seq_one_letter_code
_entity_poly.pdbx_strand_id
1 'polypeptide(L)'
;TPEEWAILEEMRPFLKTTSRATKRISADNRPLVAEVIPIMDVVTRQAETIIEDDSKSNVIRAAAAHARAISNKYYARTDDSKMYKICMILHPKYKTVYFDQANWESDWKDTARQIVREEWETHY
;
A
#
# COMPACT_ATOMS: atom_id res chain seq x y z
N THR A 1 -26.44 19.09 -3.60
CA THR A 1 -27.83 18.63 -3.39
C THR A 1 -27.83 17.46 -2.40
N PRO A 2 -28.97 17.00 -1.88
CA PRO A 2 -29.02 15.83 -0.97
C PRO A 2 -28.31 14.58 -1.53
N GLU A 3 -28.36 14.37 -2.84
CA GLU A 3 -27.72 13.25 -3.53
C GLU A 3 -26.19 13.37 -3.48
N GLU A 4 -25.64 14.56 -3.71
CA GLU A 4 -24.19 14.81 -3.59
C GLU A 4 -23.70 14.59 -2.16
N TRP A 5 -24.50 14.95 -1.15
CA TRP A 5 -24.16 14.68 0.25
C TRP A 5 -24.14 13.19 0.58
N ALA A 6 -25.06 12.40 0.02
CA ALA A 6 -25.06 10.95 0.18
C ALA A 6 -23.79 10.32 -0.40
N ILE A 7 -23.38 10.74 -1.60
CA ILE A 7 -22.13 10.30 -2.23
C ILE A 7 -20.92 10.68 -1.36
N LEU A 8 -20.89 11.89 -0.80
CA LEU A 8 -19.80 12.32 0.08
C LEU A 8 -19.72 11.46 1.36
N GLU A 9 -20.85 11.10 1.97
CA GLU A 9 -20.85 10.21 3.14
C GLU A 9 -20.41 8.78 2.78
N GLU A 10 -20.77 8.27 1.60
CA GLU A 10 -20.25 6.98 1.10
C GLU A 10 -18.74 7.00 0.89
N MET A 11 -18.19 8.10 0.38
CA MET A 11 -16.76 8.26 0.09
C MET A 11 -15.91 8.53 1.33
N ARG A 12 -16.50 9.13 2.37
CA ARG A 12 -15.82 9.61 3.59
C ARG A 12 -14.91 8.56 4.26
N PRO A 13 -15.27 7.28 4.39
CA PRO A 13 -14.37 6.27 4.98
C PRO A 13 -13.08 6.09 4.19
N PHE A 14 -13.14 6.14 2.86
CA PHE A 14 -11.96 6.04 2.00
C PHE A 14 -11.04 7.24 2.19
N LEU A 15 -11.60 8.45 2.16
CA LEU A 15 -10.84 9.69 2.37
C LEU A 15 -10.20 9.76 3.76
N LYS A 16 -10.87 9.22 4.78
CA LYS A 16 -10.29 9.13 6.13
C LYS A 16 -9.05 8.24 6.15
N THR A 17 -9.07 7.11 5.47
CA THR A 17 -7.90 6.20 5.41
C THR A 17 -6.76 6.84 4.63
N THR A 18 -7.02 7.42 3.46
CA THR A 18 -5.98 8.09 2.68
C THR A 18 -5.39 9.27 3.45
N SER A 19 -6.22 10.06 4.14
CA SER A 19 -5.74 11.14 5.02
C SER A 19 -4.84 10.61 6.15
N ARG A 20 -5.21 9.50 6.79
CA ARG A 20 -4.38 8.86 7.83
C ARG A 20 -3.06 8.33 7.26
N ALA A 21 -3.10 7.69 6.09
CA ALA A 21 -1.93 7.20 5.37
C ALA A 21 -0.97 8.36 5.05
N THR A 22 -1.48 9.45 4.47
CA THR A 22 -0.69 10.65 4.16
C THR A 22 -0.08 11.24 5.43
N LYS A 23 -0.86 11.43 6.49
CA LYS A 23 -0.30 11.93 7.77
C LYS A 23 0.79 11.03 8.34
N ARG A 24 0.66 9.71 8.19
CA ARG A 24 1.66 8.74 8.68
C ARG A 24 2.97 8.83 7.90
N ILE A 25 2.89 8.91 6.56
CA ILE A 25 4.07 8.93 5.68
C ILE A 25 4.72 10.32 5.59
N SER A 26 3.99 11.38 5.90
CA SER A 26 4.51 12.75 5.99
C SER A 26 5.09 13.11 7.36
N ALA A 27 5.12 12.17 8.31
CA ALA A 27 5.73 12.41 9.61
C ALA A 27 7.25 12.60 9.46
N ASP A 28 7.82 13.52 10.25
CA ASP A 28 9.26 13.73 10.33
C ASP A 28 9.89 12.92 11.47
N ASN A 29 11.21 13.01 11.61
CA ASN A 29 11.98 12.48 12.73
C ASN A 29 12.00 10.95 12.93
N ARG A 30 11.58 10.16 11.94
CA ARG A 30 11.74 8.70 11.95
C ARG A 30 11.85 8.10 10.55
N PRO A 31 12.56 6.98 10.36
CA PRO A 31 12.62 6.30 9.07
C PRO A 31 11.26 5.68 8.72
N LEU A 32 10.77 5.99 7.51
CA LEU A 32 9.43 5.60 7.04
C LEU A 32 9.44 4.66 5.83
N VAL A 33 10.62 4.41 5.24
CA VAL A 33 10.78 3.62 4.01
C VAL A 33 10.14 2.22 4.15
N ALA A 34 10.33 1.57 5.30
CA ALA A 34 9.73 0.25 5.57
C ALA A 34 8.19 0.29 5.70
N GLU A 35 7.58 1.44 5.98
CA GLU A 35 6.13 1.58 6.13
C GLU A 35 5.42 1.90 4.80
N VAL A 36 6.15 2.27 3.74
CA VAL A 36 5.56 2.73 2.46
C VAL A 36 4.69 1.65 1.82
N ILE A 37 5.28 0.48 1.54
CA ILE A 37 4.55 -0.67 0.95
C ILE A 37 3.35 -1.07 1.82
N PRO A 38 3.48 -1.28 3.15
CA PRO A 38 2.33 -1.59 3.99
C PRO A 38 1.22 -0.55 3.98
N ILE A 39 1.55 0.74 3.92
CA ILE A 39 0.56 1.81 3.82
C ILE A 39 -0.16 1.77 2.47
N MET A 40 0.58 1.52 1.39
CA MET A 40 -0.01 1.37 0.06
C MET A 40 -0.95 0.17 -0.01
N ASP A 41 -0.57 -0.97 0.57
CA ASP A 41 -1.42 -2.17 0.65
C ASP A 41 -2.74 -1.89 1.40
N VAL A 42 -2.71 -1.08 2.46
CA VAL A 42 -3.92 -0.68 3.19
C VAL A 42 -4.85 0.17 2.31
N VAL A 43 -4.31 1.14 1.57
CA VAL A 43 -5.10 2.00 0.68
C VAL A 43 -5.69 1.19 -0.47
N THR A 44 -4.88 0.34 -1.11
CA THR A 44 -5.30 -0.52 -2.21
C THR A 44 -6.41 -1.48 -1.77
N ARG A 45 -6.22 -2.18 -0.64
CA ARG A 45 -7.22 -3.12 -0.11
C ARG A 45 -8.55 -2.44 0.19
N GLN A 46 -8.53 -1.23 0.74
CA GLN A 46 -9.78 -0.50 0.99
C GLN A 46 -10.48 -0.11 -0.31
N ALA A 47 -9.73 0.29 -1.34
CA ALA A 47 -10.32 0.55 -2.66
C ALA A 47 -10.96 -0.72 -3.23
N GLU A 48 -10.29 -1.88 -3.13
CA GLU A 48 -10.81 -3.18 -3.54
C GLU A 48 -12.10 -3.54 -2.80
N THR A 49 -12.13 -3.37 -1.47
CA THR A 49 -13.35 -3.58 -0.67
C THR A 49 -14.52 -2.73 -1.16
N ILE A 50 -14.28 -1.47 -1.56
CA ILE A 50 -15.34 -0.59 -2.08
C ILE A 50 -15.80 -1.03 -3.47
N ILE A 51 -14.87 -1.48 -4.33
CA ILE A 51 -15.19 -1.95 -5.69
C ILE A 51 -16.10 -3.19 -5.63
N GLU A 52 -15.84 -4.08 -4.68
CA GLU A 52 -16.55 -5.35 -4.48
C GLU A 52 -17.87 -5.19 -3.70
N ASP A 53 -18.09 -4.04 -3.08
CA ASP A 53 -19.30 -3.77 -2.29
C ASP A 53 -20.45 -3.27 -3.18
N ASP A 54 -21.36 -4.17 -3.52
CA ASP A 54 -22.55 -3.88 -4.35
C ASP A 54 -23.56 -2.94 -3.65
N SER A 55 -23.41 -2.66 -2.35
CA SER A 55 -24.22 -1.66 -1.66
C SER A 55 -23.78 -0.22 -1.97
N LYS A 56 -22.60 -0.03 -2.58
CA LYS A 56 -22.06 1.28 -2.95
C LYS A 56 -22.59 1.74 -4.29
N SER A 57 -22.77 3.05 -4.42
CA SER A 57 -23.15 3.65 -5.70
C SER A 57 -22.10 3.40 -6.79
N ASN A 58 -22.54 3.26 -8.04
CA ASN A 58 -21.67 3.00 -9.19
C ASN A 58 -20.56 4.06 -9.33
N VAL A 59 -20.87 5.32 -9.01
CA VAL A 59 -19.90 6.43 -9.03
C VAL A 59 -18.79 6.20 -8.01
N ILE A 60 -19.11 5.74 -6.80
CA ILE A 60 -18.13 5.46 -5.75
C ILE A 60 -17.27 4.24 -6.10
N ARG A 61 -17.88 3.19 -6.64
CA ARG A 61 -17.14 2.00 -7.12
C ARG A 61 -16.17 2.35 -8.25
N ALA A 62 -16.60 3.18 -9.21
CA ALA A 62 -15.74 3.67 -10.28
C ALA A 62 -14.60 4.55 -9.75
N ALA A 63 -14.88 5.47 -8.82
CA ALA A 63 -13.86 6.29 -8.18
C ALA A 63 -12.82 5.45 -7.41
N ALA A 64 -13.26 4.41 -6.70
CA ALA A 64 -12.37 3.47 -6.02
C ALA A 64 -11.50 2.67 -7.02
N ALA A 65 -12.06 2.23 -8.16
CA ALA A 65 -11.30 1.59 -9.22
C ALA A 65 -10.19 2.50 -9.79
N HIS A 66 -10.49 3.79 -9.99
CA HIS A 66 -9.48 4.78 -10.37
C HIS A 66 -8.41 4.95 -9.29
N ALA A 67 -8.80 5.06 -8.03
CA ALA A 67 -7.85 5.19 -6.93
C ALA A 67 -6.93 3.97 -6.80
N ARG A 68 -7.46 2.76 -6.98
CA ARG A 68 -6.70 1.50 -7.04
C ARG A 68 -5.68 1.53 -8.18
N ALA A 69 -6.10 1.93 -9.39
CA ALA A 69 -5.20 2.02 -10.54
C ALA A 69 -4.03 3.00 -10.30
N ILE A 70 -4.31 4.15 -9.67
CA ILE A 70 -3.28 5.11 -9.27
C ILE A 70 -2.36 4.51 -8.21
N SER A 71 -2.91 3.85 -7.19
CA SER A 71 -2.13 3.17 -6.14
C SER A 71 -1.17 2.15 -6.75
N ASN A 72 -1.64 1.29 -7.65
CA ASN A 72 -0.83 0.29 -8.34
C ASN A 72 0.29 0.93 -9.18
N LYS A 73 0.01 2.03 -9.88
CA LYS A 73 1.04 2.78 -10.64
C LYS A 73 2.20 3.21 -9.75
N TYR A 74 1.92 3.71 -8.54
CA TYR A 74 2.97 4.10 -7.60
C TYR A 74 3.56 2.91 -6.84
N TYR A 75 2.81 1.83 -6.65
CA TYR A 75 3.31 0.62 -6.02
C TYR A 75 4.44 0.01 -6.85
N ALA A 76 4.25 -0.06 -8.17
CA ALA A 76 5.29 -0.49 -9.10
C ALA A 76 6.58 0.36 -9.02
N ARG A 77 6.48 1.64 -8.60
CA ARG A 77 7.66 2.50 -8.38
C ARG A 77 8.48 2.12 -7.15
N THR A 78 7.92 1.32 -6.24
CA THR A 78 8.71 0.81 -5.11
C THR A 78 9.73 -0.23 -5.55
N ASP A 79 9.57 -0.83 -6.73
CA ASP A 79 10.58 -1.71 -7.33
C ASP A 79 11.75 -0.94 -7.97
N ASP A 80 11.61 0.37 -8.21
CA ASP A 80 12.70 1.22 -8.74
C ASP A 80 13.86 1.36 -7.73
N SER A 81 13.67 0.95 -6.47
CA SER A 81 14.71 0.96 -5.43
C SER A 81 14.66 -0.28 -4.54
N LYS A 82 15.76 -1.02 -4.50
CA LYS A 82 15.97 -2.15 -3.57
C LYS A 82 15.75 -1.80 -2.10
N MET A 83 15.87 -0.52 -1.73
CA MET A 83 15.76 -0.04 -0.35
C MET A 83 14.42 -0.36 0.30
N TYR A 84 13.31 -0.32 -0.44
CA TYR A 84 11.99 -0.64 0.14
C TYR A 84 11.95 -2.08 0.67
N LYS A 85 12.40 -3.05 -0.13
CA LYS A 85 12.42 -4.48 0.25
C LYS A 85 13.45 -4.76 1.35
N ILE A 86 14.65 -4.18 1.25
CA ILE A 86 15.70 -4.33 2.26
C ILE A 86 15.23 -3.78 3.61
N CYS A 87 14.72 -2.55 3.64
CA CYS A 87 14.21 -1.95 4.87
C CYS A 87 13.09 -2.77 5.50
N MET A 88 12.16 -3.33 4.71
CA MET A 88 11.10 -4.20 5.23
C MET A 88 11.64 -5.49 5.84
N ILE A 89 12.58 -6.17 5.19
CA ILE A 89 13.16 -7.42 5.69
C ILE A 89 13.95 -7.20 6.98
N LEU A 90 14.70 -6.09 7.07
CA LEU A 90 15.48 -5.75 8.26
C LEU A 90 14.61 -5.19 9.39
N HIS A 91 13.38 -4.77 9.11
CA HIS A 91 12.48 -4.20 10.12
C HIS A 91 11.91 -5.28 11.06
N PRO A 92 12.11 -5.19 12.39
CA PRO A 92 11.72 -6.25 13.33
C PRO A 92 10.24 -6.66 13.31
N LYS A 93 9.35 -5.70 13.00
CA LYS A 93 7.90 -5.93 12.88
C LYS A 93 7.49 -6.66 11.59
N TYR A 94 8.20 -6.43 10.49
CA TYR A 94 7.76 -6.90 9.17
C TYR A 94 8.48 -8.19 8.82
N LYS A 95 9.80 -8.11 8.59
CA LYS A 95 10.61 -9.24 8.13
C LYS A 95 9.99 -9.89 6.89
N THR A 96 10.35 -11.14 6.60
CA THR A 96 9.71 -11.91 5.54
C THR A 96 8.27 -12.28 5.86
N VAL A 97 7.89 -12.33 7.15
CA VAL A 97 6.54 -12.70 7.62
C VAL A 97 5.48 -11.77 7.06
N TYR A 98 5.80 -10.48 6.89
CA TYR A 98 4.87 -9.53 6.29
C TYR A 98 4.43 -9.96 4.89
N PHE A 99 5.36 -10.41 4.04
CA PHE A 99 5.03 -10.79 2.66
C PHE A 99 4.11 -12.01 2.61
N ASP A 100 4.23 -12.92 3.57
CA ASP A 100 3.32 -14.05 3.72
C ASP A 100 1.91 -13.58 4.10
N GLN A 101 1.81 -12.68 5.07
CA GLN A 101 0.52 -12.11 5.50
C GLN A 101 -0.14 -11.23 4.44
N ALA A 102 0.66 -10.56 3.61
CA ALA A 102 0.21 -9.74 2.50
C ALA A 102 -0.13 -10.56 1.24
N ASN A 103 -0.02 -11.90 1.30
CA ASN A 103 -0.24 -12.81 0.17
C ASN A 103 0.56 -12.43 -1.08
N TRP A 104 1.81 -11.98 -0.90
CA TRP A 104 2.69 -11.75 -2.03
C TRP A 104 2.92 -13.04 -2.82
N GLU A 105 3.09 -12.90 -4.13
CA GLU A 105 3.49 -13.99 -5.02
C GLU A 105 4.85 -14.57 -4.58
N SER A 106 5.04 -15.88 -4.76
CA SER A 106 6.28 -16.56 -4.34
C SER A 106 7.51 -15.90 -4.95
N ASP A 107 7.44 -15.60 -6.26
CA ASP A 107 8.53 -14.99 -7.01
C ASP A 107 8.93 -13.62 -6.44
N TRP A 108 7.96 -12.84 -5.94
CA TRP A 108 8.23 -11.54 -5.34
C TRP A 108 8.92 -11.67 -3.98
N LYS A 109 8.52 -12.66 -3.19
CA LYS A 109 9.17 -12.99 -1.90
C LYS A 109 10.61 -13.43 -2.11
N ASP A 110 10.84 -14.28 -3.10
CA ASP A 110 12.17 -14.81 -3.40
C ASP A 110 13.07 -13.70 -3.96
N THR A 111 12.55 -12.86 -4.85
CA THR A 111 13.24 -11.64 -5.31
C THR A 111 13.65 -10.74 -4.14
N ALA A 112 12.75 -10.49 -3.17
CA ALA A 112 13.07 -9.65 -2.02
C ALA A 112 14.19 -10.24 -1.15
N ARG A 113 14.19 -11.57 -0.94
CA ARG A 113 15.26 -12.27 -0.20
C ARG A 113 16.59 -12.22 -0.94
N GLN A 114 16.56 -12.43 -2.26
CA GLN A 114 17.74 -12.38 -3.11
C GLN A 114 18.39 -11.00 -3.06
N ILE A 115 17.61 -9.93 -3.23
CA ILE A 115 18.08 -8.54 -3.13
C ILE A 115 18.85 -8.29 -1.83
N VAL A 116 18.33 -8.74 -0.69
CA VAL A 116 19.01 -8.55 0.61
C VAL A 116 20.31 -9.33 0.69
N ARG A 117 20.34 -10.56 0.18
CA ARG A 117 21.54 -11.41 0.18
C ARG A 117 22.63 -10.81 -0.71
N GLU A 118 22.28 -10.43 -1.93
CA GLU A 118 23.21 -9.81 -2.89
C GLU A 118 23.79 -8.50 -2.34
N GLU A 119 22.96 -7.68 -1.67
CA GLU A 119 23.43 -6.45 -1.04
C GLU A 119 24.45 -6.71 0.06
N TRP A 120 24.20 -7.73 0.88
CA TRP A 120 25.11 -8.14 1.93
C TRP A 120 26.43 -8.62 1.33
N GLU A 121 26.39 -9.60 0.43
CA GLU A 121 27.58 -10.20 -0.20
C GLU A 121 28.44 -9.19 -0.99
N THR A 122 27.81 -8.16 -1.55
CA THR A 122 28.52 -7.13 -2.34
C THR A 122 29.23 -6.10 -1.46
N HIS A 123 28.70 -5.81 -0.27
CA HIS A 123 29.10 -4.63 0.51
C HIS A 123 29.62 -4.94 1.93
N TYR A 124 29.47 -6.16 2.44
CA TYR A 124 29.84 -6.58 3.80
C TYR A 124 30.52 -7.94 3.81
#